data_AF-A0AAD4VGD7-F1
#
_entry.id   AF-A0AAD4VGD7-F1
#
_cell.length_a   1.000
_cell.length_b   1.000
_cell.length_c   1.000
_cell.angle_alpha   90.00
_cell.angle_beta   90.00
_cell.angle_gamma   90.00
#
_symmetry.space_group_name_H-M   'P 1'
#
loop_
_entity.id
_entity.type
_entity.pdbx_description
1 polymer ?
#
loop_
_entity_poly.entity_id
_entity_poly.type
_entity_poly.pdbx_seq_one_letter_code
_entity_poly.pdbx_strand_id
1 'polypeptide(L)'
;MSLVKTCKENLQLMRDNEFEELVEQASSFCYKHDIVVPTMDEEYVIPGRSWRNAPMKTNDHRYRVEIFIHVIDGQLAEINERFNEFYPYDFSDRDLLMLEDQLGVYVHHMRSSSDFSQLEGISSLAEKMVEKGLHEIFPYVYLLLTLALVLPVATASVERAFFAMSIIKNPLRNRMGDQ
;
A
#
# COMPACT_ATOMS: atom_id res chain seq x y z
N MET A 1 19.98 7.77 -5.27
CA MET A 1 18.72 7.32 -5.92
C MET A 1 17.58 7.51 -4.94
N SER A 2 16.61 8.32 -5.35
CA SER A 2 15.55 8.92 -4.54
C SER A 2 14.30 8.05 -4.39
N LEU A 3 14.35 6.72 -4.53
CA LEU A 3 13.12 5.92 -4.71
C LEU A 3 12.09 6.14 -3.59
N VAL A 4 12.55 6.23 -2.34
CA VAL A 4 11.73 6.54 -1.16
C VAL A 4 11.17 7.96 -1.24
N LYS A 5 12.03 8.93 -1.57
CA LYS A 5 11.67 10.33 -1.75
C LYS A 5 10.65 10.51 -2.88
N THR A 6 10.88 9.89 -4.05
CA THR A 6 9.99 9.87 -5.20
C THR A 6 8.68 9.17 -4.87
N CYS A 7 8.71 8.07 -4.12
CA CYS A 7 7.49 7.40 -3.66
C CYS A 7 6.67 8.31 -2.71
N LYS A 8 7.34 8.98 -1.77
CA LYS A 8 6.71 9.98 -0.88
C LYS A 8 6.16 11.17 -1.68
N GLU A 9 6.91 11.70 -2.63
CA GLU A 9 6.50 12.80 -3.51
C GLU A 9 5.28 12.41 -4.35
N ASN A 10 5.26 11.20 -4.91
CA ASN A 10 4.12 10.68 -5.66
C ASN A 10 2.88 10.48 -4.77
N LEU A 11 3.04 9.93 -3.56
CA LEU A 11 1.92 9.79 -2.62
C LEU A 11 1.36 11.16 -2.19
N GLN A 12 2.21 12.16 -2.00
CA GLN A 12 1.78 13.53 -1.73
C GLN A 12 1.06 14.15 -2.93
N LEU A 13 1.56 13.93 -4.15
CA LEU A 13 0.90 14.39 -5.37
C LEU A 13 -0.49 13.77 -5.52
N MET A 14 -0.60 12.46 -5.29
CA MET A 14 -1.86 11.73 -5.30
C MET A 14 -2.86 12.31 -4.29
N ARG A 15 -2.38 12.54 -3.06
CA ARG A 15 -3.17 13.10 -1.96
C ARG A 15 -3.76 14.47 -2.29
N ASP A 16 -2.95 15.34 -2.89
CA ASP A 16 -3.28 16.74 -3.05
C ASP A 16 -4.06 17.03 -4.35
N ASN A 17 -3.80 16.28 -5.44
CA ASN A 17 -4.28 16.66 -6.77
C ASN A 17 -4.97 15.55 -7.59
N GLU A 18 -4.83 14.28 -7.22
CA GLU A 18 -5.29 13.16 -8.09
C GLU A 18 -6.55 12.47 -7.59
N PHE A 19 -7.20 12.99 -6.54
CA PHE A 19 -8.42 12.38 -6.02
C PHE A 19 -9.54 12.35 -7.08
N GLU A 20 -9.75 13.47 -7.77
CA GLU A 20 -10.79 13.64 -8.78
C GLU A 20 -10.53 12.75 -10.00
N GLU A 21 -9.28 12.65 -10.45
CA GLU A 21 -8.89 11.76 -11.54
C GLU A 21 -9.12 10.28 -11.17
N LEU A 22 -8.76 9.89 -9.94
CA LEU A 22 -9.00 8.53 -9.44
C LEU A 22 -10.50 8.21 -9.38
N VAL A 23 -11.32 9.16 -8.93
CA VAL A 23 -12.78 9.00 -8.89
C VAL A 23 -13.34 8.82 -10.30
N GLU A 24 -12.85 9.56 -11.30
CA GLU A 24 -13.27 9.41 -12.69
C GLU A 24 -12.90 8.02 -13.24
N GLN A 25 -11.65 7.59 -13.04
CA GLN A 25 -11.18 6.26 -13.46
C GLN A 25 -11.98 5.13 -12.78
N ALA A 26 -12.19 5.24 -11.47
CA ALA A 26 -12.98 4.28 -10.70
C ALA A 26 -14.44 4.25 -11.14
N SER A 27 -15.02 5.41 -11.45
CA SER A 27 -16.40 5.50 -11.97
C SER A 27 -16.51 4.84 -13.34
N SER A 28 -15.57 5.11 -14.26
CA SER A 28 -15.51 4.47 -15.58
C SER A 28 -15.43 2.94 -15.48
N PHE A 29 -14.58 2.44 -14.58
CA PHE A 29 -14.50 1.01 -14.27
C PHE A 29 -15.85 0.49 -13.73
N CYS A 30 -16.48 1.18 -12.79
CA CYS A 30 -17.77 0.79 -12.23
C CYS A 30 -18.86 0.71 -13.29
N TYR A 31 -18.97 1.70 -14.18
CA TYR A 31 -19.94 1.70 -15.28
C TYR A 31 -19.72 0.53 -16.24
N LYS A 32 -18.46 0.17 -16.52
CA LYS A 32 -18.12 -0.98 -17.38
C LYS A 32 -18.54 -2.32 -16.78
N HIS A 33 -18.73 -2.38 -15.46
CA HIS A 33 -19.03 -3.60 -14.72
C HIS A 33 -20.43 -3.59 -14.05
N ASP A 34 -21.33 -2.70 -14.49
CA ASP A 34 -22.69 -2.53 -13.94
C ASP A 34 -22.71 -2.31 -12.41
N ILE A 35 -21.70 -1.58 -11.91
CA ILE A 35 -21.58 -1.19 -10.50
C ILE A 35 -22.19 0.20 -10.34
N VAL A 36 -23.20 0.33 -9.48
CA VAL A 36 -23.81 1.61 -9.12
C VAL A 36 -22.78 2.48 -8.38
N VAL A 37 -22.53 3.68 -8.91
CA VAL A 37 -21.67 4.69 -8.30
C VAL A 37 -22.56 5.61 -7.43
N PRO A 38 -22.24 5.81 -6.14
CA PRO A 38 -22.96 6.76 -5.28
C PRO A 38 -22.79 8.20 -5.75
N THR A 39 -23.82 9.03 -5.61
CA THR A 39 -23.71 10.48 -5.87
C THR A 39 -22.85 11.13 -4.80
N MET A 40 -21.79 11.86 -5.18
CA MET A 40 -20.82 12.40 -4.22
C MET A 40 -21.41 13.50 -3.30
N ASP A 41 -22.38 14.26 -3.80
CA ASP A 41 -23.06 15.32 -3.04
C ASP A 41 -24.18 14.79 -2.13
N GLU A 42 -24.55 13.51 -2.24
CA GLU A 42 -25.58 12.92 -1.38
C GLU A 42 -25.09 12.78 0.06
N GLU A 43 -26.04 12.88 0.99
CA GLU A 43 -25.79 12.63 2.40
C GLU A 43 -25.43 11.16 2.63
N TYR A 44 -24.27 10.94 3.24
CA TYR A 44 -23.82 9.63 3.67
C TYR A 44 -24.39 9.31 5.05
N VAL A 45 -25.23 8.27 5.11
CA VAL A 45 -25.78 7.77 6.37
C VAL A 45 -24.96 6.58 6.85
N ILE A 46 -24.32 6.72 8.02
CA ILE A 46 -23.64 5.59 8.68
C ILE A 46 -24.69 4.54 9.04
N PRO A 47 -24.60 3.31 8.51
CA PRO A 47 -25.55 2.25 8.83
C PRO A 47 -25.54 1.95 10.34
N GLY A 48 -26.73 1.92 10.96
CA GLY A 48 -26.89 1.51 12.37
C GLY A 48 -26.75 2.60 13.43
N ARG A 49 -26.60 3.89 13.06
CA ARG A 49 -26.63 5.01 14.02
C ARG A 49 -27.91 5.85 13.91
N SER A 50 -28.43 6.29 15.06
CA SER A 50 -29.56 7.22 15.14
C SER A 50 -29.14 8.63 14.71
N TRP A 51 -30.00 9.27 13.90
CA TRP A 51 -29.82 10.60 13.32
C TRP A 51 -29.78 11.78 14.32
N ARG A 52 -30.16 11.56 15.58
CA ARG A 52 -30.64 12.68 16.41
C ARG A 52 -29.67 13.83 16.64
N ASN A 53 -28.36 13.67 16.46
CA ASN A 53 -27.36 14.73 16.63
C ASN A 53 -26.07 14.53 15.80
N ALA A 54 -26.09 13.73 14.71
CA ALA A 54 -24.89 13.48 13.93
C ALA A 54 -24.64 14.60 12.91
N PRO A 55 -23.40 15.11 12.75
CA PRO A 55 -23.11 16.08 11.70
C PRO A 55 -23.38 15.45 10.33
N MET A 56 -24.09 16.20 9.48
CA MET A 56 -24.42 15.81 8.12
C MET A 56 -23.10 15.68 7.32
N LYS A 57 -22.80 14.48 6.82
CA LYS A 57 -21.60 14.20 6.03
C LYS A 57 -22.01 13.80 4.62
N THR A 58 -21.30 14.27 3.62
CA THR A 58 -21.50 13.87 2.22
C THR A 58 -20.72 12.60 1.89
N ASN A 59 -21.12 11.92 0.83
CA ASN A 59 -20.35 10.81 0.26
C ASN A 59 -18.93 11.28 -0.12
N ASP A 60 -18.77 12.48 -0.69
CA ASP A 60 -17.46 13.08 -0.98
C ASP A 60 -16.56 13.12 0.26
N HIS A 61 -17.07 13.66 1.38
CA HIS A 61 -16.28 13.74 2.61
C HIS A 61 -15.84 12.35 3.11
N ARG A 62 -16.74 11.36 3.04
CA ARG A 62 -16.45 9.98 3.43
C ARG A 62 -15.34 9.38 2.57
N TYR A 63 -15.46 9.46 1.24
CA TYR A 63 -14.50 8.85 0.33
C TYR A 63 -13.16 9.61 0.29
N ARG A 64 -13.20 10.94 0.24
CA ARG A 64 -12.00 11.77 0.16
C ARG A 64 -11.22 11.79 1.46
N VAL A 65 -11.87 12.17 2.56
CA VAL A 65 -11.18 12.44 3.83
C VAL A 65 -11.02 11.17 4.66
N GLU A 66 -12.11 10.43 4.87
CA GLU A 66 -12.08 9.30 5.80
C GLU A 66 -11.47 8.03 5.21
N ILE A 67 -11.42 7.92 3.88
CA ILE A 67 -10.88 6.75 3.18
C ILE A 67 -9.59 7.13 2.45
N PHE A 68 -9.66 7.94 1.39
CA PHE A 68 -8.52 8.18 0.50
C PHE A 68 -7.34 8.86 1.20
N ILE A 69 -7.56 10.04 1.79
CA ILE A 69 -6.52 10.78 2.52
C ILE A 69 -6.02 9.96 3.71
N HIS A 70 -6.92 9.33 4.47
CA HIS A 70 -6.53 8.51 5.61
C HIS A 70 -5.61 7.34 5.22
N VAL A 71 -5.89 6.66 4.11
CA VAL A 71 -5.06 5.57 3.58
C VAL A 71 -3.70 6.10 3.14
N ILE A 72 -3.65 7.21 2.39
CA ILE A 72 -2.37 7.79 1.94
C ILE A 72 -1.55 8.28 3.12
N ASP A 73 -2.15 8.98 4.07
CA ASP A 73 -1.47 9.46 5.28
C ASP A 73 -0.93 8.29 6.10
N GLY A 74 -1.69 7.20 6.20
CA GLY A 74 -1.24 5.95 6.83
C GLY A 74 -0.03 5.33 6.12
N GLN A 75 -0.06 5.25 4.79
CA GLN A 75 1.07 4.75 4.00
C GLN A 75 2.30 5.64 4.13
N LEU A 76 2.13 6.96 4.08
CA LEU A 76 3.21 7.92 4.30
C LEU A 76 3.80 7.79 5.70
N ALA A 77 2.96 7.61 6.73
CA ALA A 77 3.41 7.40 8.09
C ALA A 77 4.19 6.09 8.25
N GLU A 78 3.70 4.98 7.68
CA GLU A 78 4.38 3.68 7.74
C GLU A 78 5.71 3.70 6.99
N ILE A 79 5.76 4.34 5.81
CA ILE A 79 7.02 4.57 5.09
C ILE A 79 7.95 5.43 5.95
N ASN A 80 7.46 6.52 6.56
CA ASN A 80 8.31 7.38 7.38
C ASN A 80 8.84 6.67 8.63
N GLU A 81 8.01 5.90 9.34
CA GLU A 81 8.42 5.17 10.54
C GLU A 81 9.46 4.12 10.21
N ARG A 82 9.16 3.21 9.28
CA ARG A 82 10.07 2.12 8.92
C ARG A 82 11.35 2.63 8.26
N PHE A 83 11.28 3.63 7.37
CA PHE A 83 12.51 4.17 6.79
C PHE A 83 13.32 4.97 7.80
N ASN A 84 12.73 5.76 8.69
CA ASN A 84 13.51 6.51 9.68
C ASN A 84 14.13 5.60 10.74
N GLU A 85 13.49 4.48 11.08
CA GLU A 85 14.03 3.49 12.02
C GLU A 85 15.25 2.77 11.45
N PHE A 86 15.15 2.27 10.22
CA PHE A 86 16.22 1.47 9.62
C PHE A 86 17.24 2.30 8.82
N TYR A 87 16.83 3.46 8.30
CA TYR A 87 17.58 4.29 7.35
C TYR A 87 17.34 5.80 7.59
N PRO A 88 17.87 6.36 8.70
CA PRO A 88 17.74 7.78 9.00
C PRO A 88 18.37 8.71 7.96
N TYR A 89 19.16 8.16 7.02
CA TYR A 89 19.75 8.85 5.88
C TYR A 89 19.44 8.09 4.58
N ASP A 90 19.15 8.81 3.49
CA ASP A 90 19.01 8.22 2.15
C ASP A 90 20.29 7.48 1.73
N PHE A 91 20.17 6.48 0.84
CA PHE A 91 21.34 5.81 0.24
C PHE A 91 22.27 6.82 -0.43
N SER A 92 23.51 6.88 0.05
CA SER A 92 24.57 7.64 -0.61
C SER A 92 25.03 6.94 -1.89
N ASP A 93 25.73 7.67 -2.77
CA ASP A 93 26.33 7.08 -3.98
C ASP A 93 27.31 5.95 -3.63
N ARG A 94 27.96 6.04 -2.46
CA ARG A 94 28.82 4.96 -1.94
C ARG A 94 28.00 3.73 -1.56
N ASP A 95 26.85 3.90 -0.91
CA ASP A 95 25.99 2.77 -0.52
C ASP A 95 25.44 2.05 -1.76
N LEU A 96 25.13 2.80 -2.82
CA LEU A 96 24.70 2.23 -4.10
C LEU A 96 25.81 1.43 -4.79
N LEU A 97 27.05 1.92 -4.75
CA LEU A 97 28.21 1.17 -5.27
C LEU A 97 28.46 -0.11 -4.46
N MET A 98 28.34 -0.06 -3.14
CA MET A 98 28.46 -1.24 -2.28
C MET A 98 27.34 -2.25 -2.55
N LEU A 99 26.12 -1.77 -2.79
CA LEU A 99 24.99 -2.61 -3.15
C LEU A 99 25.20 -3.31 -4.51
N GLU A 100 25.68 -2.58 -5.52
CA GLU A 100 25.96 -3.15 -6.85
C GLU A 100 27.01 -4.26 -6.77
N ASP A 101 28.10 -4.04 -6.02
CA ASP A 101 29.14 -5.05 -5.78
C ASP A 101 28.58 -6.27 -5.02
N GLN A 102 27.82 -6.03 -3.94
CA GLN A 102 27.19 -7.10 -3.17
C GLN A 102 26.19 -7.92 -3.99
N LEU A 103 25.43 -7.31 -4.89
CA LEU A 103 24.45 -8.02 -5.72
C LEU A 103 25.12 -9.05 -6.63
N GLY A 104 26.29 -8.73 -7.20
CA GLY A 104 27.05 -9.67 -8.02
C GLY A 104 27.45 -10.93 -7.24
N VAL A 105 28.01 -10.73 -6.04
CA VAL A 105 28.43 -11.83 -5.15
C VAL A 105 27.22 -12.60 -4.62
N TYR A 106 26.16 -11.89 -4.23
CA TYR A 106 24.93 -12.49 -3.73
C TYR A 106 24.27 -13.40 -4.77
N VAL A 107 24.11 -12.95 -6.02
CA VAL A 107 23.50 -13.77 -7.08
C VAL A 107 24.31 -15.04 -7.32
N HIS A 108 25.63 -14.95 -7.31
CA HIS A 108 26.50 -16.12 -7.42
C HIS A 108 26.31 -17.08 -6.24
N HIS A 109 26.27 -16.55 -5.01
CA HIS A 109 26.07 -17.33 -3.80
C HIS A 109 24.71 -18.04 -3.78
N MET A 110 23.66 -17.32 -4.16
CA MET A 110 22.28 -17.82 -4.23
C MET A 110 22.11 -18.95 -5.25
N ARG A 111 22.75 -18.85 -6.42
CA ARG A 111 22.70 -19.90 -7.44
C ARG A 111 23.51 -21.14 -7.08
N SER A 112 24.55 -20.98 -6.26
CA SER A 112 25.47 -22.05 -5.91
C SER A 112 25.04 -22.86 -4.69
N SER A 113 24.13 -22.32 -3.87
CA SER A 113 23.62 -23.00 -2.69
C SER A 113 22.25 -23.64 -2.93
N SER A 114 22.15 -24.93 -2.63
CA SER A 114 20.87 -25.66 -2.67
C SER A 114 19.86 -25.16 -1.64
N ASP A 115 20.31 -24.48 -0.58
CA ASP A 115 19.45 -23.94 0.50
C ASP A 115 18.40 -22.95 -0.02
N PHE A 116 18.64 -22.32 -1.18
CA PHE A 116 17.76 -21.30 -1.76
C PHE A 116 16.93 -21.80 -2.96
N SER A 117 17.10 -23.07 -3.35
CA SER A 117 16.51 -23.62 -4.58
C SER A 117 14.99 -23.87 -4.51
N GLN A 118 14.42 -23.95 -3.31
CA GLN A 118 13.00 -24.29 -3.07
C GLN A 118 12.23 -23.20 -2.31
N LEU A 119 12.72 -21.97 -2.29
CA LEU A 119 12.05 -20.88 -1.58
C LEU A 119 10.84 -20.35 -2.36
N GLU A 120 9.68 -20.34 -1.71
CA GLU A 120 8.45 -19.78 -2.26
C GLU A 120 8.30 -18.32 -1.81
N GLY A 121 8.73 -17.40 -2.67
CA GLY A 121 8.52 -15.97 -2.48
C GLY A 121 9.57 -15.23 -1.65
N ILE A 122 9.39 -13.91 -1.55
CA ILE A 122 10.38 -13.00 -0.97
C ILE A 122 10.45 -13.07 0.56
N SER A 123 9.35 -13.45 1.23
CA SER A 123 9.32 -13.62 2.69
C SER A 123 10.16 -14.81 3.15
N SER A 124 9.99 -15.97 2.50
CA SER A 124 10.77 -17.17 2.83
C SER A 124 12.26 -16.97 2.52
N LEU A 125 12.58 -16.16 1.51
CA LEU A 125 13.94 -15.71 1.23
C LEU A 125 14.52 -14.83 2.34
N ALA A 126 13.76 -13.88 2.87
CA ALA A 126 14.21 -13.03 3.98
C ALA A 126 14.56 -13.86 5.21
N GLU A 127 13.66 -14.76 5.59
CA GLU A 127 13.85 -15.67 6.72
C GLU A 127 15.11 -16.52 6.51
N LYS A 128 15.28 -17.10 5.32
CA LYS A 128 16.47 -17.91 5.01
C LYS A 128 17.77 -17.13 5.05
N MET A 129 17.77 -15.86 4.63
CA MET A 129 18.93 -14.98 4.72
C MET A 129 19.32 -14.67 6.17
N VAL A 130 18.34 -14.57 7.07
CA VAL A 130 18.59 -14.40 8.51
C VAL A 130 19.16 -15.68 9.11
N GLU A 131 18.51 -16.82 8.86
CA GLU A 131 18.95 -18.14 9.36
C GLU A 131 20.40 -18.47 9.00
N LYS A 132 20.82 -18.12 7.79
CA LYS A 132 22.16 -18.42 7.27
C LYS A 132 23.19 -17.32 7.59
N GLY A 133 22.82 -16.28 8.33
CA GLY A 133 23.70 -15.13 8.64
C GLY A 133 24.04 -14.28 7.41
N LEU A 134 23.36 -14.48 6.28
CA LEU A 134 23.66 -13.77 5.03
C LEU A 134 23.28 -12.30 5.08
N HIS A 135 22.36 -11.92 5.96
CA HIS A 135 22.01 -10.52 6.20
C HIS A 135 23.19 -9.67 6.72
N GLU A 136 24.16 -10.28 7.40
CA GLU A 136 25.39 -9.60 7.84
C GLU A 136 26.44 -9.52 6.72
N ILE A 137 26.45 -10.50 5.83
CA ILE A 137 27.40 -10.60 4.70
C ILE A 137 26.95 -9.71 3.53
N PHE A 138 25.64 -9.65 3.29
CA PHE A 138 25.00 -8.88 2.23
C PHE A 138 23.98 -7.86 2.80
N PRO A 139 24.40 -6.94 3.69
CA PRO A 139 23.52 -6.01 4.36
C PRO A 139 22.71 -5.13 3.41
N TYR A 140 23.28 -4.69 2.28
CA TYR A 140 22.55 -3.85 1.32
C TYR A 140 21.52 -4.65 0.51
N VAL A 141 21.81 -5.92 0.21
CA VAL A 141 20.86 -6.82 -0.47
C VAL A 141 19.71 -7.19 0.46
N TYR A 142 20.02 -7.54 1.70
CA TYR A 142 19.00 -7.84 2.72
C TYR A 142 18.10 -6.63 2.99
N LEU A 143 18.69 -5.43 2.96
CA LEU A 143 17.98 -4.17 2.99
C LEU A 143 17.01 -4.02 1.81
N LEU A 144 17.43 -4.19 0.56
CA LEU A 144 16.51 -4.15 -0.59
C LEU A 144 15.34 -5.14 -0.43
N LEU A 145 15.65 -6.33 0.07
CA LEU A 145 14.69 -7.39 0.28
C LEU A 145 13.66 -7.02 1.37
N THR A 146 14.11 -6.36 2.43
CA THR A 146 13.26 -5.82 3.49
C THR A 146 12.37 -4.70 2.96
N LEU A 147 12.88 -3.79 2.13
CA LEU A 147 12.07 -2.75 1.49
C LEU A 147 10.99 -3.37 0.58
N ALA A 148 11.35 -4.38 -0.19
CA ALA A 148 10.42 -5.10 -1.06
C ALA A 148 9.38 -5.94 -0.28
N LEU A 149 9.59 -6.21 1.02
CA LEU A 149 8.59 -6.79 1.91
C LEU A 149 7.67 -5.76 2.57
N VAL A 150 8.16 -4.53 2.73
CA VAL A 150 7.41 -3.42 3.33
C VAL A 150 6.51 -2.74 2.30
N LEU A 151 7.00 -2.52 1.08
CA LEU A 151 6.25 -1.87 0.00
C LEU A 151 4.94 -2.59 -0.39
N PRO A 152 4.83 -3.93 -0.36
CA PRO A 152 3.57 -4.64 -0.58
C PRO A 152 2.51 -4.41 0.51
N VAL A 153 2.89 -4.01 1.72
CA VAL A 153 1.91 -3.61 2.74
C VAL A 153 1.17 -2.35 2.28
N ALA A 154 1.84 -1.47 1.53
CA ALA A 154 1.20 -0.34 0.89
C ALA A 154 0.23 -0.80 -0.22
N THR A 155 0.64 -1.71 -1.12
CA THR A 155 -0.26 -2.20 -2.20
C THR A 155 -1.43 -3.02 -1.68
N ALA A 156 -1.20 -3.92 -0.71
CA ALA A 156 -2.24 -4.69 -0.05
C ALA A 156 -3.18 -3.81 0.78
N SER A 157 -2.71 -2.68 1.33
CA SER A 157 -3.58 -1.69 1.98
C SER A 157 -4.48 -0.96 0.98
N VAL A 158 -3.97 -0.63 -0.21
CA VAL A 158 -4.79 -0.10 -1.32
C VAL A 158 -5.82 -1.15 -1.75
N GLU A 159 -5.40 -2.38 -2.02
CA GLU A 159 -6.31 -3.48 -2.40
C GLU A 159 -7.33 -3.79 -1.30
N ARG A 160 -6.93 -3.74 -0.03
CA ARG A 160 -7.84 -3.88 1.12
C ARG A 160 -8.80 -2.71 1.26
N ALA A 161 -8.39 -1.48 0.92
CA ALA A 161 -9.27 -0.33 0.88
C ALA A 161 -10.31 -0.50 -0.24
N PHE A 162 -9.88 -0.88 -1.45
CA PHE A 162 -10.77 -1.23 -2.57
C PHE A 162 -11.68 -2.42 -2.23
N PHE A 163 -11.17 -3.43 -1.54
CA PHE A 163 -11.95 -4.58 -1.10
C PHE A 163 -12.93 -4.22 0.02
N ALA A 164 -12.56 -3.37 0.98
CA ALA A 164 -13.46 -2.86 2.00
C ALA A 164 -14.59 -2.02 1.39
N MET A 165 -14.30 -1.22 0.35
CA MET A 165 -15.33 -0.55 -0.46
C MET A 165 -16.27 -1.57 -1.11
N SER A 166 -15.74 -2.69 -1.61
CA SER A 166 -16.55 -3.77 -2.19
C SER A 166 -17.40 -4.54 -1.15
N ILE A 167 -16.93 -4.66 0.10
CA ILE A 167 -17.67 -5.31 1.20
C ILE A 167 -18.81 -4.40 1.71
N ILE A 168 -18.60 -3.08 1.75
CA ILE A 168 -19.63 -2.08 2.11
C ILE A 168 -20.81 -2.11 1.10
N LYS A 169 -20.64 -2.75 -0.07
CA LYS A 169 -21.70 -2.94 -1.08
C LYS A 169 -22.79 -3.96 -0.69
N ASN A 170 -22.59 -4.82 0.31
CA ASN A 170 -23.54 -5.90 0.65
C ASN A 170 -24.70 -5.61 1.63
N PRO A 171 -24.88 -4.44 2.30
CA PRO A 171 -26.09 -4.20 3.10
C PRO A 171 -27.30 -3.79 2.25
N LEU A 172 -27.11 -3.26 1.04
CA LEU A 172 -28.19 -2.68 0.24
C LEU A 172 -29.00 -3.70 -0.57
N ARG A 173 -28.62 -4.99 -0.57
CA ARG A 173 -29.35 -6.05 -1.30
C ARG A 173 -30.41 -6.79 -0.48
N ASN A 174 -30.61 -6.42 0.80
CA ASN A 174 -31.64 -6.99 1.66
C ASN A 174 -32.75 -5.96 1.97
N ARG A 175 -33.46 -5.51 0.94
CA ARG A 175 -34.88 -5.13 1.08
C ARG A 175 -35.66 -5.84 -0.01
N MET A 176 -36.05 -7.07 0.30
CA MET A 176 -37.22 -7.69 -0.34
C MET A 176 -38.40 -6.77 -0.11
N GLY A 177 -39.10 -6.44 -1.20
CA GLY A 177 -40.38 -5.78 -1.11
C GLY A 177 -41.37 -6.71 -0.43
N ASP A 178 -41.81 -6.33 0.76
CA ASP A 178 -43.04 -6.85 1.33
C ASP A 178 -44.17 -5.90 0.92
N GLN A 179 -44.94 -6.43 -0.03
CA GLN A 179 -46.36 -6.24 -0.34
C GLN A 179 -47.06 -4.91 0.01
#